data_AF-A0A495FCU8-F1
#
_entry.id   AF-A0A495FCU8-F1
#
_cell.length_a   1.000
_cell.length_b   1.000
_cell.length_c   1.000
_cell.angle_alpha   90.00
_cell.angle_beta   90.00
_cell.angle_gamma   90.00
#
_symmetry.space_group_name_H-M   'P 1'
#
loop_
_entity.id
_entity.type
_entity.pdbx_description
1 polymer ?
#
loop_
_entity_poly.entity_id
_entity_poly.type
_entity_poly.pdbx_seq_one_letter_code
_entity_poly.pdbx_strand_id
1 'polypeptide(L)'
;MKVYVDTGGMLKEIAELEASGLIATHYFPFEQRSRKVANFAPGSASTWEQAHLSWAEDTGSWDDDAPTAHFEPLRKLIGKRVDAQHLDSAIKAGCSIFITSDKTDIWSKRKAIGALTGIRVLHMPTELEVLRRLAARPPDQ
;
A
#
# COMPACT_ATOMS: atom_id res chain seq x y z
N MET A 1 4.90 9.23 9.34
CA MET A 1 4.46 7.81 9.23
C MET A 1 4.21 7.46 7.76
N LYS A 2 4.61 6.27 7.28
CA LYS A 2 4.37 5.84 5.89
C LYS A 2 3.07 5.06 5.77
N VAL A 3 2.23 5.46 4.82
CA VAL A 3 0.88 4.93 4.63
C VAL A 3 0.72 4.49 3.19
N TYR A 4 0.34 3.24 2.95
CA TYR A 4 0.00 2.75 1.63
C TYR A 4 -1.47 3.01 1.34
N VAL A 5 -1.80 3.53 0.15
CA VAL A 5 -3.17 3.83 -0.26
C VAL A 5 -3.54 3.02 -1.50
N ASP A 6 -4.52 2.14 -1.36
CA ASP A 6 -5.12 1.39 -2.45
C ASP A 6 -5.98 2.29 -3.37
N THR A 7 -6.24 1.87 -4.61
CA THR A 7 -6.90 2.67 -5.67
C THR A 7 -8.25 3.26 -5.25
N GLY A 8 -9.01 2.58 -4.39
CA GLY A 8 -10.29 3.07 -3.88
C GLY A 8 -10.23 3.81 -2.54
N GLY A 9 -9.05 3.93 -1.92
CA GLY A 9 -8.88 4.41 -0.55
C GLY A 9 -8.64 5.91 -0.39
N MET A 10 -8.42 6.66 -1.49
CA MET A 10 -8.03 8.07 -1.43
C MET A 10 -9.22 8.98 -1.12
N LEU A 11 -9.22 9.55 0.08
CA LEU A 11 -10.17 10.58 0.51
C LEU A 11 -9.49 11.94 0.55
N LYS A 12 -10.27 13.02 0.43
CA LYS A 12 -9.76 14.40 0.54
C LYS A 12 -9.02 14.59 1.87
N GLU A 13 -9.52 13.98 2.93
CA GLU A 13 -8.96 14.04 4.27
C GLU A 13 -7.58 13.35 4.38
N ILE A 14 -7.28 12.36 3.55
CA ILE A 14 -5.96 11.73 3.49
C ILE A 14 -4.98 12.69 2.80
N ALA A 15 -5.41 13.36 1.72
CA ALA A 15 -4.61 14.40 1.07
C ALA A 15 -4.32 15.56 2.03
N GLU A 16 -5.29 15.96 2.87
CA GLU A 16 -5.09 17.00 3.89
C GLU A 16 -4.07 16.57 4.96
N LEU A 17 -4.09 15.31 5.39
CA LEU A 17 -3.11 14.77 6.34
C LEU A 17 -1.69 14.72 5.74
N GLU A 18 -1.57 14.39 4.46
CA GLU A 18 -0.29 14.41 3.75
C GLU A 18 0.22 15.84 3.55
N ALA A 19 -0.64 16.77 3.13
CA ALA A 19 -0.30 18.19 3.00
C ALA A 19 0.14 18.82 4.33
N SER A 20 -0.37 18.30 5.45
CA SER A 20 0.03 18.69 6.81
C SER A 20 1.34 18.05 7.28
N GLY A 21 1.97 17.18 6.47
CA GLY A 21 3.22 16.50 6.79
C GLY A 21 3.10 15.39 7.85
N LEU A 22 1.89 15.00 8.24
CA LEU A 22 1.65 13.99 9.29
C LEU A 22 1.84 12.56 8.74
N ILE A 23 1.51 12.35 7.47
CA ILE A 23 1.67 11.08 6.77
C ILE A 23 2.42 11.27 5.45
N ALA A 24 3.10 10.22 5.00
CA ALA A 24 3.66 10.13 3.65
C ALA A 24 2.93 9.01 2.92
N THR A 25 2.13 9.34 1.90
CA THR A 25 1.36 8.34 1.16
C THR A 25 2.22 7.67 0.08
N HIS A 26 2.05 6.36 -0.07
CA HIS A 26 2.67 5.56 -1.11
C HIS A 26 1.57 4.83 -1.88
N TYR A 27 1.72 4.75 -3.19
CA TYR A 27 0.72 4.15 -4.09
C TYR A 27 1.31 2.98 -4.86
N PHE A 28 0.44 2.10 -5.37
CA PHE A 28 0.85 1.03 -6.25
C PHE A 28 1.41 1.61 -7.57
N PRO A 29 2.60 1.19 -8.01
CA PRO A 29 3.25 1.75 -9.21
C PRO A 29 2.48 1.44 -10.51
N PHE A 30 1.69 0.37 -10.58
CA PHE A 30 1.13 -0.10 -11.86
C PHE A 30 -0.33 0.30 -12.11
N GLU A 31 -1.05 0.83 -11.11
CA GLU A 31 -2.47 1.18 -11.26
C GLU A 31 -2.74 2.68 -11.38
N GLN A 32 -1.83 3.57 -10.97
CA GLN A 32 -2.02 5.01 -11.11
C GLN A 32 -1.20 5.62 -12.24
N ARG A 33 -1.86 5.85 -13.39
CA ARG A 33 -1.35 6.68 -14.51
C ARG A 33 -1.35 8.19 -14.24
N SER A 34 -1.76 8.63 -13.05
CA SER A 34 -1.88 10.07 -12.75
C SER A 34 -0.52 10.67 -12.42
N ARG A 35 -0.02 11.55 -13.30
CA ARG A 35 1.22 12.36 -13.17
C ARG A 35 1.31 13.27 -11.92
N LYS A 36 0.36 13.18 -10.99
CA LYS A 36 0.26 14.01 -9.78
C LYS A 36 0.69 13.29 -8.50
N VAL A 37 1.03 12.00 -8.56
CA VAL A 37 1.52 11.25 -7.42
C VAL A 37 3.04 11.36 -7.35
N ALA A 38 3.55 11.90 -6.24
CA ALA A 38 4.98 12.14 -6.05
C ALA A 38 5.75 10.90 -5.54
N ASN A 39 5.08 9.96 -4.86
CA ASN A 39 5.72 8.83 -4.18
C ASN A 39 5.06 7.49 -4.56
N PHE A 40 5.74 6.73 -5.41
CA PHE A 40 5.33 5.35 -5.74
C PHE A 40 6.04 4.36 -4.81
N ALA A 41 5.32 3.33 -4.34
CA ALA A 41 5.95 2.18 -3.71
C ALA A 41 6.71 1.37 -4.77
N PRO A 42 7.82 0.68 -4.43
CA PRO A 42 8.45 -0.27 -5.34
C PRO A 42 7.48 -1.42 -5.67
N GLY A 43 7.50 -1.86 -6.94
CA GLY A 43 6.69 -2.97 -7.43
C GLY A 43 7.02 -4.29 -6.71
N SER A 44 6.09 -5.25 -6.75
CA SER A 44 6.37 -6.60 -6.26
C SER A 44 5.68 -7.66 -7.11
N ALA A 45 6.46 -8.66 -7.51
CA ALA A 45 6.05 -9.83 -8.26
C ALA A 45 5.28 -9.47 -9.54
N SER A 46 5.64 -8.37 -10.21
CA SER A 46 4.96 -7.92 -11.42
C SER A 46 4.92 -9.00 -12.49
N THR A 47 3.79 -9.10 -13.18
CA THR A 47 3.65 -9.99 -14.35
C THR A 47 3.92 -9.20 -15.63
N TRP A 48 4.29 -9.91 -16.71
CA TRP A 48 4.53 -9.30 -18.03
C TRP A 48 3.31 -8.52 -18.56
N GLU A 49 2.09 -8.93 -18.20
CA GLU A 49 0.84 -8.21 -18.54
C GLU A 49 0.66 -6.92 -17.73
N GLN A 50 1.35 -6.75 -16.60
CA GLN A 50 1.34 -5.52 -15.79
C GLN A 50 2.44 -4.53 -16.21
N ALA A 51 3.41 -4.98 -17.02
CA ALA A 51 4.48 -4.18 -17.61
C ALA A 51 3.99 -3.32 -18.80
N HIS A 52 2.90 -2.56 -18.62
CA HIS A 52 2.42 -1.58 -19.60
C HIS A 52 3.29 -0.30 -19.63
N LEU A 53 4.58 -0.41 -19.31
CA LEU A 53 5.53 0.68 -19.39
C LEU A 53 6.08 0.73 -20.82
N SER A 54 6.02 1.91 -21.43
CA SER A 54 6.84 2.14 -22.61
C SER A 54 8.31 2.04 -22.20
N TRP A 55 9.20 1.54 -23.07
CA TRP A 55 10.64 1.43 -22.84
C TRP A 55 11.33 2.74 -22.38
N ALA A 56 10.63 3.89 -22.45
CA ALA A 56 11.09 5.20 -22.01
C ALA A 56 10.68 5.57 -20.58
N GLU A 57 9.74 4.85 -19.96
CA GLU A 57 9.17 5.12 -18.62
C GLU A 57 9.62 4.09 -17.57
N ASP A 58 10.27 3.01 -18.00
CA ASP A 58 10.80 1.93 -17.18
C ASP A 58 12.16 2.35 -16.58
N THR A 59 12.14 2.86 -15.34
CA THR A 59 13.36 3.21 -14.58
C THR A 59 13.68 2.20 -13.48
N GLY A 60 12.88 1.15 -13.33
CA GLY A 60 13.09 0.08 -12.35
C GLY A 60 13.79 -1.12 -12.97
N SER A 61 14.77 -1.69 -12.27
CA SER A 61 15.33 -2.99 -12.65
C SER A 61 14.30 -4.08 -12.33
N TRP A 62 14.18 -5.12 -13.17
CA TRP A 62 13.38 -6.31 -12.85
C TRP A 62 13.76 -6.95 -11.50
N ASP A 63 14.98 -6.69 -11.01
CA ASP A 63 15.47 -7.07 -9.67
C ASP A 63 14.77 -6.29 -8.54
N ASP A 64 14.41 -5.03 -8.77
CA ASP A 64 13.64 -4.20 -7.81
C ASP A 64 12.20 -4.70 -7.66
N ASP A 65 11.74 -5.61 -8.52
CA ASP A 65 10.40 -6.21 -8.49
C ASP A 65 10.34 -7.57 -7.77
N ALA A 66 11.47 -8.03 -7.24
CA ALA A 66 11.52 -9.26 -6.47
C ALA A 66 10.55 -9.21 -5.26
N PRO A 67 9.68 -10.21 -5.08
CA PRO A 67 8.80 -10.28 -3.93
C PRO A 67 9.57 -10.45 -2.63
N THR A 68 9.05 -9.90 -1.53
CA THR A 68 9.59 -10.22 -0.22
C THR A 68 9.21 -11.64 0.20
N ALA A 69 9.84 -12.13 1.28
CA ALA A 69 9.48 -13.40 1.91
C ALA A 69 8.00 -13.47 2.37
N HIS A 70 7.30 -12.34 2.45
CA HIS A 70 5.90 -12.26 2.86
C HIS A 70 4.92 -12.50 1.71
N PHE A 71 5.35 -12.41 0.45
CA PHE A 71 4.46 -12.50 -0.72
C PHE A 71 3.69 -13.82 -0.79
N GLU A 72 4.38 -14.96 -0.71
CA GLU A 72 3.74 -16.28 -0.79
C GLU A 72 2.79 -16.55 0.40
N PRO A 73 3.18 -16.25 1.66
CA PRO A 73 2.25 -16.26 2.80
C PRO A 73 1.02 -15.36 2.60
N LEU A 74 1.20 -14.13 2.12
CA LEU A 74 0.11 -13.19 1.83
C LEU A 74 -0.82 -13.71 0.73
N ARG A 75 -0.24 -14.27 -0.34
CA ARG A 75 -1.00 -14.86 -1.45
C ARG A 75 -1.84 -16.05 -0.97
N LYS A 76 -1.30 -16.93 -0.13
CA LYS A 76 -2.06 -18.04 0.46
C LYS A 76 -3.18 -17.56 1.38
N LEU A 77 -2.92 -16.49 2.15
CA LEU A 77 -3.90 -15.91 3.05
C LEU A 77 -5.05 -15.24 2.28
N ILE A 78 -4.73 -14.40 1.29
CA ILE A 78 -5.70 -13.53 0.62
C ILE A 78 -6.34 -14.22 -0.58
N GLY A 79 -5.60 -15.08 -1.29
CA GLY A 79 -6.03 -15.84 -2.45
C GLY A 79 -5.79 -15.11 -3.77
N LYS A 80 -6.11 -13.82 -3.84
CA LYS A 80 -5.88 -12.97 -5.02
C LYS A 80 -4.42 -12.50 -5.09
N ARG A 81 -3.79 -12.66 -6.25
CA ARG A 81 -2.39 -12.27 -6.48
C ARG A 81 -2.20 -10.75 -6.35
N VAL A 82 -3.07 -9.95 -6.96
CA VAL A 82 -2.95 -8.48 -7.00
C VAL A 82 -2.98 -7.90 -5.59
N ASP A 83 -3.92 -8.33 -4.74
CA ASP A 83 -3.98 -7.89 -3.35
C ASP A 83 -2.70 -8.25 -2.55
N ALA A 84 -2.11 -9.41 -2.83
CA ALA A 84 -0.83 -9.80 -2.24
C ALA A 84 0.33 -8.94 -2.76
N GLN A 85 0.32 -8.53 -4.03
CA GLN A 85 1.30 -7.60 -4.59
C GLN A 85 1.20 -6.23 -3.92
N HIS A 86 -0.01 -5.70 -3.71
CA HIS A 86 -0.21 -4.41 -3.03
C HIS A 86 0.36 -4.43 -1.61
N LEU A 87 0.09 -5.48 -0.84
CA LEU A 87 0.61 -5.62 0.52
C LEU A 87 2.13 -5.84 0.55
N ASP A 88 2.67 -6.62 -0.39
CA ASP A 88 4.12 -6.82 -0.47
C ASP A 88 4.85 -5.52 -0.88
N SER A 89 4.31 -4.75 -1.81
CA SER A 89 4.78 -3.41 -2.15
C SER A 89 4.70 -2.45 -0.95
N ALA A 90 3.64 -2.52 -0.15
CA ALA A 90 3.54 -1.75 1.09
C ALA A 90 4.65 -2.10 2.08
N ILE A 91 5.00 -3.38 2.21
CA ILE A 91 6.13 -3.83 3.05
C ILE A 91 7.45 -3.29 2.51
N LYS A 92 7.70 -3.40 1.21
CA LYS A 92 8.94 -2.89 0.57
C LYS A 92 9.10 -1.38 0.72
N ALA A 93 8.00 -0.64 0.65
CA ALA A 93 8.00 0.80 0.91
C ALA A 93 8.24 1.15 2.39
N GLY A 94 8.19 0.18 3.30
CA GLY A 94 8.25 0.39 4.74
C GLY A 94 6.99 1.03 5.31
N CYS A 95 5.83 0.79 4.70
CA CYS A 95 4.56 1.31 5.18
C CYS A 95 4.11 0.56 6.43
N SER A 96 3.62 1.30 7.42
CA SER A 96 3.09 0.72 8.67
C SER A 96 1.56 0.59 8.63
N ILE A 97 0.91 1.29 7.68
CA ILE A 97 -0.54 1.30 7.49
C ILE A 97 -0.85 0.99 6.04
N PHE A 98 -1.89 0.19 5.82
CA PHE A 98 -2.49 -0.08 4.51
C PHE A 98 -3.94 0.39 4.50
N ILE A 99 -4.26 1.33 3.63
CA ILE A 99 -5.60 1.87 3.47
C ILE A 99 -6.29 1.18 2.30
N THR A 100 -7.49 0.67 2.55
CA THR A 100 -8.34 0.07 1.52
C THR A 100 -9.78 0.54 1.66
N SER A 101 -10.53 0.57 0.56
CA SER A 101 -11.99 0.66 0.58
C SER A 101 -12.66 -0.70 0.36
N ASP A 102 -11.89 -1.76 0.14
CA ASP A 102 -12.40 -3.13 0.05
C ASP A 102 -12.79 -3.65 1.45
N LYS A 103 -14.06 -4.04 1.59
CA LYS A 103 -14.58 -4.63 2.83
C LYS A 103 -14.39 -6.14 2.91
N THR A 104 -13.94 -6.78 1.84
CA THR A 104 -14.08 -8.22 1.67
C THR A 104 -12.80 -8.96 1.98
N ASP A 105 -11.86 -9.04 1.06
CA ASP A 105 -10.75 -9.97 1.13
C ASP A 105 -9.62 -9.48 2.03
N ILE A 106 -9.23 -8.21 1.90
CA ILE A 106 -8.14 -7.64 2.69
C ILE A 106 -8.65 -7.29 4.10
N TRP A 107 -9.80 -6.62 4.19
CA TRP A 107 -10.34 -6.16 5.46
C TRP A 107 -10.76 -7.29 6.41
N SER A 108 -11.37 -8.35 5.90
CA SER A 108 -11.75 -9.51 6.74
C SER A 108 -10.52 -10.20 7.35
N LYS A 109 -9.38 -10.17 6.65
CA LYS A 109 -8.11 -10.81 7.03
C LYS A 109 -7.13 -9.86 7.72
N ARG A 110 -7.52 -8.61 8.00
CA ARG A 110 -6.66 -7.55 8.57
C ARG A 110 -5.83 -7.96 9.79
N LYS A 111 -6.39 -8.78 10.69
CA LYS A 111 -5.67 -9.24 11.90
C LYS A 111 -4.56 -10.22 11.53
N ALA A 112 -4.83 -11.15 10.62
CA ALA A 112 -3.85 -12.10 10.14
C ALA A 112 -2.77 -11.41 9.30
N ILE A 113 -3.15 -10.44 8.48
CA ILE A 113 -2.21 -9.58 7.73
C ILE A 113 -1.29 -8.83 8.70
N GLY A 114 -1.85 -8.14 9.70
CA GLY A 114 -1.05 -7.39 10.67
C GLY A 114 -0.14 -8.27 11.52
N ALA A 115 -0.54 -9.50 11.86
CA ALA A 115 0.34 -10.45 12.55
C ALA A 115 1.49 -10.94 11.66
N LEU A 116 1.24 -11.09 10.36
CA LEU A 116 2.23 -11.57 9.40
C LEU A 116 3.23 -10.49 8.98
N THR A 117 2.79 -9.24 8.84
CA THR A 117 3.57 -8.18 8.18
C THR A 117 3.87 -6.99 9.10
N GLY A 118 3.23 -6.90 10.26
CA GLY A 118 3.25 -5.70 11.11
C GLY A 118 2.42 -4.53 10.56
N ILE A 119 1.82 -4.66 9.37
CA ILE A 119 1.04 -3.60 8.73
C ILE A 119 -0.39 -3.58 9.27
N ARG A 120 -0.84 -2.41 9.72
CA ARG A 120 -2.23 -2.21 10.12
C ARG A 120 -3.09 -1.86 8.92
N VAL A 121 -4.05 -2.72 8.60
CA VAL A 121 -5.06 -2.45 7.56
C VAL A 121 -6.18 -1.59 8.14
N LEU A 122 -6.48 -0.47 7.49
CA LEU A 122 -7.59 0.43 7.81
C LEU A 122 -8.58 0.50 6.64
N HIS A 123 -9.86 0.37 6.96
CA HIS A 123 -10.93 0.46 5.97
C HIS A 123 -11.53 1.87 5.94
N MET A 124 -11.49 2.53 4.78
CA MET A 124 -12.03 3.87 4.60
C MET A 124 -13.46 3.85 4.03
N PRO A 125 -14.32 4.81 4.43
CA PRO A 125 -14.03 5.97 5.30
C PRO A 125 -14.12 5.67 6.81
N THR A 126 -14.55 4.47 7.21
CA THR A 126 -14.92 4.14 8.59
C THR A 126 -13.78 4.34 9.61
N GLU A 127 -12.53 4.07 9.21
CA GLU A 127 -11.36 4.13 10.10
C GLU A 127 -10.57 5.45 9.98
N LEU A 128 -11.15 6.50 9.40
CA LEU A 128 -10.46 7.78 9.22
C LEU A 128 -10.00 8.40 10.55
N GLU A 129 -10.84 8.33 11.60
CA GLU A 129 -10.47 8.82 12.92
C GLU A 129 -9.32 8.04 13.55
N VAL A 130 -9.25 6.72 13.28
CA VAL A 130 -8.15 5.88 13.73
C VAL A 130 -6.85 6.31 13.06
N LEU A 131 -6.88 6.56 11.74
CA LEU A 131 -5.72 7.08 11.01
C LEU A 131 -5.25 8.42 11.60
N ARG A 132 -6.17 9.36 11.87
CA ARG A 132 -5.85 10.66 12.48
C ARG A 132 -5.16 10.50 13.83
N ARG A 133 -5.67 9.63 14.70
CA ARG A 133 -5.06 9.37 16.02
C ARG A 133 -3.66 8.75 15.89
N LEU A 134 -3.47 7.84 14.94
CA LEU A 134 -2.17 7.23 14.67
C LEU A 134 -1.17 8.26 14.11
N ALA A 135 -1.62 9.14 13.22
CA ALA A 135 -0.80 10.19 12.62
C ALA A 135 -0.43 11.30 13.62
N ALA A 136 -1.30 11.57 14.60
CA ALA A 136 -1.06 12.56 15.65
C ALA A 136 -0.16 12.04 16.80
N ARG A 137 0.10 10.73 16.88
CA ARG A 137 0.97 10.16 17.91
C ARG A 137 2.44 10.32 17.49
N PRO A 138 3.31 10.94 18.31
CA PRO A 138 4.74 11.01 18.00
C PRO A 138 5.35 9.60 18.00
N PRO A 139 6.42 9.36 17.22
CA PRO A 139 6.98 8.02 16.99
C PRO A 139 7.61 7.32 18.21
N ASP A 140 7.60 7.91 19.41
CA ASP A 140 8.19 7.32 20.62
C ASP A 140 7.31 7.57 21.85
N GLN A 141 6.42 6.61 22.15
CA GLN A 141 5.85 6.40 23.48
C GLN A 141 5.45 4.94 23.65
#